data_AF-A0A3B0X8D9-F1
#
_entry.id   AF-A0A3B0X8D9-F1
#
_cell.length_a   1.000
_cell.length_b   1.000
_cell.length_c   1.000
_cell.angle_alpha   90.00
_cell.angle_beta   90.00
_cell.angle_gamma   90.00
#
_symmetry.space_group_name_H-M   'P 1'
#
loop_
_entity.id
_entity.type
_entity.pdbx_description
1 polymer ?
#
loop_
_entity_poly.entity_id
_entity_poly.type
_entity_poly.pdbx_seq_one_letter_code
_entity_poly.pdbx_strand_id
1 'polypeptide(L)' 'GKGGRLSLSVIDSGEGFDHEMPGLTEKSDYSGRGLKLISSLCTEMKIMGKGNVVMVYYDWGDQGS' A
#
# COMPACT_ATOMS: atom_id res chain seq x y z
N GLY A 1 3.95 14.22 -20.79
CA GLY A 1 3.55 12.95 -21.44
C GLY A 1 2.13 12.58 -21.03
N LYS A 2 1.50 11.54 -21.63
CA LYS A 2 0.20 11.03 -21.13
C LYS A 2 0.42 10.30 -19.81
N GLY A 3 -0.19 10.80 -18.74
CA GLY A 3 -0.20 10.15 -17.42
C GLY A 3 -1.53 9.49 -17.10
N GLY A 4 -1.63 8.92 -15.91
CA GLY A 4 -2.85 8.31 -15.39
C GLY A 4 -2.71 7.81 -13.96
N ARG A 5 -3.83 7.35 -13.39
CA ARG A 5 -3.92 6.78 -12.05
C ARG A 5 -4.52 5.38 -12.11
N LEU A 6 -3.82 4.41 -11.54
CA LEU A 6 -4.31 3.05 -11.33
C LEU A 6 -4.74 2.92 -9.88
N SER A 7 -5.99 2.51 -9.66
CA SER A 7 -6.54 2.26 -8.33
C SER A 7 -6.68 0.75 -8.13
N LEU A 8 -6.12 0.20 -7.04
CA LEU A 8 -6.31 -1.19 -6.67
C LEU A 8 -6.87 -1.28 -5.25
N SER A 9 -7.83 -2.20 -5.06
CA SER A 9 -8.40 -2.53 -3.76
C SER A 9 -8.30 -4.03 -3.54
N VAL A 10 -7.66 -4.44 -2.46
CA VAL A 10 -7.54 -5.84 -2.03
C VAL A 10 -8.34 -6.00 -0.74
N ILE A 11 -9.28 -6.94 -0.74
CA ILE A 11 -10.18 -7.22 0.38
C ILE A 11 -10.10 -8.71 0.68
N ASP A 12 -9.83 -9.04 1.94
CA ASP A 12 -9.81 -10.39 2.48
C ASP A 12 -10.85 -10.54 3.61
N SER A 13 -11.31 -11.76 3.87
CA SER A 13 -12.28 -12.08 4.94
C SER A 13 -11.63 -12.57 6.24
N GLY A 14 -10.31 -12.68 6.29
CA GLY A 14 -9.54 -13.07 7.46
C GLY A 14 -9.47 -12.00 8.55
N GLU A 15 -8.78 -12.35 9.63
CA GLU A 15 -8.69 -11.51 10.84
C GLU A 15 -7.87 -10.23 10.64
N GLY A 16 -7.09 -10.16 9.55
CA GLY A 16 -6.25 -9.02 9.19
C GLY A 16 -5.02 -8.85 10.10
N PHE A 17 -4.55 -7.62 10.25
CA PHE A 17 -3.42 -7.24 11.09
C PHE A 17 -3.63 -5.84 11.69
N ASP A 18 -3.03 -5.59 12.85
CA ASP A 18 -3.04 -4.26 13.46
C ASP A 18 -2.14 -3.31 12.64
N HIS A 19 -2.75 -2.45 11.82
CA HIS A 19 -2.04 -1.52 10.95
C HIS A 19 -1.75 -0.16 11.62
N GLU A 20 -2.24 0.06 12.84
CA GLU A 20 -1.94 1.25 13.65
C GLU A 20 -0.64 1.06 14.44
N MET A 21 -0.12 -0.17 14.51
CA MET A 21 1.17 -0.45 15.14
C MET A 21 2.34 0.23 14.40
N PRO A 22 3.18 1.01 15.11
CA PRO A 22 4.36 1.62 14.51
C PRO A 22 5.38 0.55 14.07
N GLY A 23 6.02 0.76 12.92
CA GLY A 23 7.09 -0.12 12.43
C GLY A 23 6.65 -1.33 11.61
N LEU A 24 5.37 -1.41 11.18
CA LEU A 24 4.90 -2.50 10.31
C LEU A 24 5.64 -2.60 8.98
N THR A 25 6.15 -1.49 8.47
CA THR A 25 6.98 -1.42 7.26
C THR A 25 8.47 -1.65 7.54
N GLU A 26 8.87 -1.88 8.80
CA GLU A 26 10.27 -1.80 9.23
C GLU A 26 10.94 -3.14 9.58
N LYS A 27 10.30 -4.32 9.57
CA LYS A 27 10.99 -5.56 10.00
C LYS A 27 10.67 -6.85 9.22
N SER A 28 11.64 -7.33 8.43
CA SER A 28 12.55 -8.46 8.73
C SER A 28 13.38 -8.83 7.49
N ASP A 29 14.50 -9.54 7.65
CA ASP A 29 15.31 -10.02 6.52
C ASP A 29 14.60 -11.04 5.63
N TYR A 30 13.42 -11.57 6.00
CA TYR A 30 12.74 -12.64 5.26
C TYR A 30 11.20 -12.50 5.14
N SER A 31 10.58 -11.45 5.70
CA SER A 31 9.12 -11.22 5.66
C SER A 31 8.76 -9.72 5.77
N GLY A 32 7.47 -9.36 5.61
CA GLY A 32 7.00 -7.98 5.82
C GLY A 32 7.33 -6.97 4.72
N ARG A 33 7.93 -7.41 3.60
CA ARG A 33 8.36 -6.50 2.51
C ARG A 33 7.23 -6.00 1.61
N GLY A 34 6.08 -6.68 1.61
CA GLY A 34 4.97 -6.37 0.71
C GLY A 34 4.43 -4.96 0.89
N LEU A 35 4.04 -4.59 2.11
CA LEU A 35 3.53 -3.24 2.40
C LEU A 35 4.58 -2.16 2.14
N LYS A 36 5.85 -2.44 2.48
CA LYS A 36 6.97 -1.53 2.18
C LYS A 36 7.13 -1.31 0.68
N LEU A 37 7.14 -2.38 -0.11
CA LEU A 37 7.23 -2.30 -1.57
C LEU A 37 6.07 -1.48 -2.14
N ILE A 38 4.84 -1.80 -1.74
CA ILE A 38 3.64 -1.08 -2.18
C ILE A 38 3.74 0.40 -1.82
N SER A 39 4.11 0.74 -0.57
CA SER A 39 4.27 2.13 -0.13
C SER A 39 5.36 2.89 -0.89
N SER A 40 6.36 2.19 -1.44
CA SER A 40 7.43 2.81 -2.23
C SER A 40 7.05 3.04 -3.70
N LEU A 41 6.09 2.28 -4.22
CA LEU A 41 5.64 2.37 -5.61
C LEU A 41 4.44 3.30 -5.75
N CYS A 42 3.50 3.22 -4.80
CA CYS A 42 2.23 3.92 -4.84
C CYS A 42 2.34 5.33 -4.28
N THR A 43 1.58 6.25 -4.84
CA THR A 43 1.49 7.64 -4.35
C THR A 43 0.59 7.76 -3.14
N GLU A 44 -0.34 6.83 -2.97
CA GLU A 44 -1.25 6.77 -1.82
C GLU A 44 -1.57 5.31 -1.48
N MET A 45 -1.63 5.04 -0.19
CA MET A 45 -2.00 3.75 0.38
C MET A 45 -2.86 3.97 1.62
N LYS A 46 -3.98 3.23 1.71
CA LYS A 46 -4.89 3.22 2.84
C LYS A 46 -5.12 1.79 3.28
N ILE A 47 -4.96 1.55 4.57
CA ILE A 47 -5.32 0.29 5.21
C ILE A 47 -6.55 0.58 6.08
N MET A 48 -7.56 -0.28 6.02
CA MET A 48 -8.84 -0.10 6.70
C MET A 48 -9.32 -1.40 7.34
N GLY A 49 -10.37 -1.29 8.15
CA GLY A 49 -10.97 -2.44 8.83
C GLY A 49 -10.02 -2.98 9.90
N LYS A 50 -9.82 -4.30 9.92
CA LYS A 50 -8.85 -4.94 10.80
C LYS A 50 -7.50 -5.16 10.10
N GLY A 51 -7.16 -4.36 9.09
CA GLY A 51 -5.99 -4.59 8.23
C GLY A 51 -6.23 -5.54 7.05
N ASN A 52 -7.48 -5.99 6.87
CA ASN A 52 -7.89 -6.89 5.79
C ASN A 52 -8.37 -6.16 4.53
N VAL A 53 -8.36 -4.82 4.54
CA VAL A 53 -8.70 -4.00 3.37
C VAL A 53 -7.54 -3.05 3.08
N VAL A 54 -6.96 -3.17 1.89
CA VAL A 54 -5.85 -2.33 1.42
C VAL A 54 -6.25 -1.68 0.10
N MET A 55 -6.23 -0.35 0.07
CA MET A 55 -6.46 0.46 -1.13
C MET A 55 -5.18 1.21 -1.50
N VAL A 56 -4.82 1.21 -2.78
CA VAL A 56 -3.61 1.86 -3.27
C VAL A 56 -3.86 2.60 -4.56
N TYR A 57 -3.12 3.69 -4.76
CA TYR A 57 -3.10 4.46 -5.99
C TYR A 57 -1.67 4.53 -6.53
N TYR A 58 -1.52 4.18 -7.80
CA TYR A 58 -0.27 4.32 -8.54
C TYR A 58 -0.46 5.34 -9.65
N ASP A 59 0.27 6.45 -9.57
CA ASP A 59 0.27 7.50 -10.59
C ASP A 59 1.50 7.37 -11.48
N TRP A 60 1.30 7.50 -12.80
CA TRP A 60 2.40 7.55 -13.76
C TRP A 60 2.25 8.72 -14.72
N GLY A 61 3.35 9.04 -15.40
CA GLY A 61 3.47 10.21 -16.26
C GLY A 61 4.07 11.40 -15.53
N ASP A 62 4.37 12.47 -16.28
CA ASP A 62 5.06 13.63 -15.73
C ASP A 62 4.23 14.32 -14.65
N GLN A 63 4.72 14.27 -13.41
CA GLN A 63 4.35 15.26 -12.41
C GLN A 63 5.17 16.50 -12.78
N GLY A 64 4.53 17.45 -13.46
CA GLY A 64 5.19 18.63 -14.01
C GLY A 64 6.16 19.26 -13.00
N SER A 65 7.41 19.45 -13.43
CA SER A 65 8.48 20.17 -12.74
C SER A 65 8.11 21.61 -12.43
#